data_AF-A0A0F8YNX8-F1
#
_entry.id   AF-A0A0F8YNX8-F1
#
_cell.length_a   1.000
_cell.length_b   1.000
_cell.length_c   1.000
_cell.angle_alpha   90.00
_cell.angle_beta   90.00
_cell.angle_gamma   90.00
#
_symmetry.space_group_name_H-M   'P 1'
#
loop_
_entity.id
_entity.type
_entity.pdbx_description
1 polymer ?
#
loop_
_entity_poly.entity_id
_entity_poly.type
_entity_poly.pdbx_seq_one_letter_code
_entity_poly.pdbx_strand_id
1 'polypeptide(L)'
;MKYRKVNAKYRLAEKEYFITPIHPHVDIITKYITLKTSGEMILDDFIWDGASGPAIDFRFSKRGSAFHDACCWLMRNGYLDKDVYLKIVNDFTYKIWRIDKMPWIMAKWRVRILNKLDFYADPKNKAKIYTAP
;
A
#
# COMPACT_ATOMS: atom_id res chain seq x y z
N MET A 1 2.90 -14.42 25.18
CA MET A 1 2.18 -13.43 24.33
C MET A 1 2.78 -13.41 22.92
N LYS A 2 1.99 -13.42 21.82
CA LYS A 2 2.53 -13.29 20.45
C LYS A 2 2.61 -11.82 20.03
N TYR A 3 3.70 -11.40 19.40
CA TYR A 3 3.92 -10.01 18.98
C TYR A 3 4.66 -9.90 17.64
N ARG A 4 4.62 -8.72 17.01
CA ARG A 4 5.38 -8.39 15.79
C ARG A 4 6.20 -7.13 16.05
N LYS A 5 7.45 -7.10 15.60
CA LYS A 5 8.24 -5.86 15.54
C LYS A 5 7.72 -5.02 14.39
N VAL A 6 7.30 -3.79 14.67
CA VAL A 6 6.85 -2.82 13.67
C VAL A 6 7.88 -1.70 13.61
N ASN A 7 8.64 -1.65 12.51
CA ASN A 7 9.43 -0.48 12.16
C ASN A 7 8.63 0.28 11.11
N ALA A 8 7.97 1.35 11.51
CA ALA A 8 7.17 2.15 10.60
C ALA A 8 7.40 3.64 10.83
N LYS A 9 7.31 4.42 9.76
CA LYS A 9 7.58 5.87 9.79
C LYS A 9 6.34 6.69 10.03
N TYR A 10 5.18 6.22 9.57
CA TYR A 10 3.95 7.01 9.59
C TYR A 10 2.76 6.18 10.05
N ARG A 11 1.80 6.87 10.68
CA ARG A 11 0.50 6.35 11.14
C ARG A 11 -0.57 7.37 10.75
N LEU A 12 -1.71 6.90 10.27
CA LEU A 12 -2.85 7.77 9.98
C LEU A 12 -3.40 8.35 11.28
N ALA A 13 -3.64 9.67 11.29
CA ALA A 13 -4.34 10.34 12.37
C ALA A 13 -5.86 10.26 12.21
N GLU A 14 -6.33 10.12 10.96
CA GLU A 14 -7.73 10.08 10.55
C GLU A 14 -7.90 9.08 9.40
N LYS A 15 -9.15 8.68 9.14
CA LYS A 15 -9.47 7.78 8.03
C LYS A 15 -9.12 8.43 6.69
N GLU A 16 -8.44 7.68 5.84
CA GLU A 16 -8.17 8.09 4.46
C GLU A 16 -9.04 7.26 3.51
N TYR A 17 -9.64 7.94 2.52
CA TYR A 17 -10.59 7.36 1.59
C TYR A 17 -10.05 7.40 0.16
N PHE A 18 -10.20 6.28 -0.54
CA PHE A 18 -9.84 6.16 -1.95
C PHE A 18 -11.00 5.54 -2.74
N ILE A 19 -11.24 6.09 -3.93
CA ILE A 19 -12.04 5.44 -4.96
C ILE A 19 -11.07 4.81 -5.95
N THR A 20 -10.93 3.49 -5.87
CA THR A 20 -9.88 2.73 -6.55
C THR A 20 -10.45 1.95 -7.74
N PRO A 21 -9.62 1.62 -8.75
CA PRO A 21 -9.99 0.70 -9.83
C PRO A 21 -9.88 -0.79 -9.42
N ILE A 22 -9.79 -1.09 -8.12
CA ILE A 22 -9.55 -2.44 -7.59
C ILE A 22 -10.87 -3.01 -7.12
N HIS A 23 -11.37 -4.01 -7.82
CA HIS A 23 -12.68 -4.63 -7.58
C HIS A 23 -12.50 -6.09 -7.17
N PRO A 24 -12.26 -6.39 -5.88
CA PRO A 24 -12.14 -7.77 -5.44
C PRO A 24 -13.47 -8.52 -5.61
N HIS A 25 -13.42 -9.85 -5.69
CA HIS A 25 -14.62 -10.69 -5.82
C HIS A 25 -15.52 -10.66 -4.57
N VAL A 26 -14.94 -10.35 -3.42
CA VAL A 26 -15.60 -10.21 -2.13
C VAL A 26 -15.05 -9.00 -1.41
N ASP A 27 -15.87 -8.39 -0.54
CA ASP A 27 -15.41 -7.31 0.31
C ASP A 27 -14.29 -7.80 1.23
N ILE A 28 -13.18 -7.05 1.27
CA ILE A 28 -12.03 -7.32 2.13
C ILE A 28 -12.13 -6.38 3.32
N ILE A 29 -12.50 -6.93 4.48
CA ILE A 29 -12.65 -6.17 5.72
C ILE A 29 -11.61 -6.66 6.72
N THR A 30 -10.68 -5.77 7.06
CA THR A 30 -9.64 -6.01 8.07
C THR A 30 -9.68 -4.90 9.12
N LYS A 31 -8.88 -5.02 10.17
CA LYS A 31 -8.79 -3.98 11.21
C LYS A 31 -8.38 -2.60 10.67
N TYR A 32 -7.48 -2.56 9.68
CA TYR A 32 -6.88 -1.30 9.21
C TYR A 32 -7.26 -0.92 7.78
N ILE A 33 -7.82 -1.87 7.02
CA ILE A 33 -8.11 -1.72 5.60
C ILE A 33 -9.48 -2.31 5.33
N THR A 34 -10.36 -1.51 4.76
CA THR A 34 -11.60 -1.97 4.12
C THR A 34 -11.47 -1.71 2.63
N LEU A 35 -11.66 -2.72 1.80
CA LEU A 35 -11.72 -2.60 0.35
C LEU A 35 -12.97 -3.33 -0.14
N LYS A 36 -13.94 -2.57 -0.65
CA LYS A 36 -15.20 -3.12 -1.13
C LYS A 36 -15.09 -3.53 -2.60
N THR A 37 -15.96 -4.43 -3.01
CA THR A 37 -16.21 -4.82 -4.41
C THR A 37 -16.53 -3.61 -5.33
N SER A 38 -17.10 -2.53 -4.78
CA SER A 38 -17.34 -1.27 -5.49
C SER A 38 -16.07 -0.47 -5.84
N GLY A 39 -14.92 -0.83 -5.28
CA GLY A 39 -13.66 -0.09 -5.42
C GLY A 39 -13.44 0.98 -4.34
N GLU A 40 -14.40 1.17 -3.43
CA GLU A 40 -14.22 2.01 -2.24
C GLU A 40 -13.19 1.37 -1.28
N MET A 41 -12.13 2.11 -0.98
CA MET A 41 -11.10 1.72 -0.04
C MET A 41 -10.98 2.72 1.10
N ILE A 42 -10.94 2.22 2.32
CA ILE A 42 -10.81 3.00 3.55
C ILE A 42 -9.60 2.48 4.31
N LEU A 43 -8.69 3.38 4.63
CA LEU A 43 -7.59 3.12 5.55
C LEU A 43 -7.93 3.73 6.90
N ASP A 44 -7.85 2.93 7.95
CA ASP A 44 -8.12 3.34 9.32
C ASP A 44 -6.97 2.92 10.22
N ASP A 45 -6.43 3.86 10.99
CA ASP A 45 -5.29 3.63 11.87
C ASP A 45 -4.09 2.92 11.20
N PHE A 46 -3.97 3.06 9.88
CA PHE A 46 -3.00 2.32 9.08
C PHE A 46 -1.60 2.89 9.27
N ILE A 47 -0.63 1.99 9.31
CA ILE A 47 0.78 2.29 9.57
C ILE A 47 1.60 1.85 8.35
N TRP A 48 2.48 2.72 7.86
CA TRP A 48 3.28 2.46 6.65
C TRP A 48 4.71 3.02 6.75
N ASP A 49 5.59 2.55 5.86
CA ASP A 49 7.05 2.80 5.95
C ASP A 49 7.53 3.99 5.10
N GLY A 50 6.61 4.63 4.39
CA GLY A 50 6.88 5.73 3.46
C GLY A 50 7.01 5.27 2.02
N ALA A 51 7.71 6.04 1.19
CA ALA A 51 7.90 5.72 -0.21
C ALA A 51 8.79 4.48 -0.38
N SER A 52 8.27 3.48 -1.09
CA SER A 52 9.02 2.29 -1.45
C SER A 52 10.15 2.62 -2.46
N GLY A 53 11.30 1.96 -2.33
CA GLY A 53 12.51 2.18 -3.14
C GLY A 53 13.47 3.24 -2.57
N PRO A 54 14.57 3.57 -3.29
CA PRO A 54 15.50 4.64 -2.91
C PRO A 54 14.85 6.01 -3.12
N ALA A 55 13.84 6.32 -2.32
CA ALA A 55 12.97 7.46 -2.48
C ALA A 55 12.95 8.29 -1.19
N ILE A 56 13.20 9.60 -1.35
CA ILE A 56 12.99 10.56 -0.25
C ILE A 56 11.49 10.76 -0.06
N ASP A 57 11.03 10.77 1.18
CA ASP A 57 9.64 11.04 1.51
C ASP A 57 9.35 12.54 1.37
N PHE A 58 8.57 12.88 0.34
CA PHE A 58 8.03 14.22 0.17
C PHE A 58 6.56 14.25 0.57
N ARG A 59 6.02 15.42 0.90
CA ARG A 59 4.58 15.57 1.24
C ARG A 59 3.67 14.98 0.15
N PHE A 60 4.00 15.23 -1.11
CA PHE A 60 3.24 14.72 -2.27
C PHE A 60 3.38 13.21 -2.52
N SER A 61 4.33 12.51 -1.88
CA SER A 61 4.47 11.06 -2.06
C SER A 61 3.68 10.26 -1.02
N LYS A 62 3.40 10.84 0.16
CA LYS A 62 2.90 10.10 1.32
C LYS A 62 1.58 9.38 1.06
N ARG A 63 0.59 10.06 0.47
CA ARG A 63 -0.74 9.47 0.24
C ARG A 63 -0.70 8.30 -0.75
N GLY A 64 -0.01 8.47 -1.88
CA GLY A 64 0.20 7.37 -2.83
C GLY A 64 1.01 6.22 -2.22
N SER A 65 1.99 6.50 -1.38
CA SER A 65 2.76 5.48 -0.68
C SER A 65 1.92 4.71 0.36
N ALA A 66 1.05 5.38 1.10
CA ALA A 66 0.14 4.73 2.03
C ALA A 66 -0.83 3.78 1.29
N PHE A 67 -1.39 4.24 0.17
CA PHE A 67 -2.23 3.41 -0.70
C PHE A 67 -1.48 2.17 -1.23
N HIS A 68 -0.28 2.36 -1.76
CA HIS A 68 0.55 1.28 -2.30
C HIS A 68 0.90 0.25 -1.21
N ASP A 69 1.40 0.70 -0.06
CA ASP A 69 1.78 -0.19 1.05
C ASP A 69 0.58 -0.97 1.61
N ALA A 70 -0.60 -0.35 1.67
CA ALA A 70 -1.84 -1.01 2.07
C ALA A 70 -2.22 -2.14 1.09
N CYS A 71 -2.18 -1.86 -0.21
CA CYS A 71 -2.45 -2.88 -1.24
C CYS A 71 -1.41 -4.01 -1.21
N CYS A 72 -0.12 -3.68 -1.08
CA CYS A 72 0.93 -4.67 -0.90
C CYS A 72 0.74 -5.50 0.38
N TRP A 73 0.25 -4.91 1.47
CA TRP A 73 -0.09 -5.65 2.68
C TRP A 73 -1.25 -6.63 2.43
N LEU A 74 -2.30 -6.23 1.71
CA LEU A 74 -3.39 -7.13 1.33
C LEU A 74 -2.87 -8.33 0.51
N MET A 75 -2.00 -8.07 -0.47
CA MET A 75 -1.39 -9.10 -1.32
C MET A 75 -0.53 -10.07 -0.51
N ARG A 76 0.38 -9.55 0.33
CA ARG A 76 1.25 -10.37 1.18
C ARG A 76 0.49 -11.26 2.15
N ASN A 77 -0.72 -10.87 2.53
CA ASN A 77 -1.57 -11.65 3.43
C ASN A 77 -2.60 -12.53 2.70
N GLY A 78 -2.60 -12.53 1.36
CA GLY A 78 -3.47 -13.38 0.54
C GLY A 78 -4.90 -12.88 0.39
N TYR A 79 -5.18 -11.62 0.76
CA TYR A 79 -6.50 -11.01 0.56
C TYR A 79 -6.72 -10.53 -0.88
N LEU A 80 -5.62 -10.23 -1.59
CA LEU A 80 -5.65 -9.72 -2.95
C LEU A 80 -4.62 -10.48 -3.79
N ASP A 81 -4.99 -10.87 -5.00
CA ASP A 81 -4.07 -11.57 -5.91
C ASP A 81 -3.00 -10.59 -6.43
N LYS A 82 -1.73 -10.87 -6.14
CA LYS A 82 -0.61 -10.04 -6.58
C LYS A 82 -0.52 -9.97 -8.11
N ASP A 83 -0.66 -11.11 -8.79
CA ASP A 83 -0.41 -11.22 -10.23
C ASP A 83 -1.53 -10.53 -11.03
N VAL A 84 -2.73 -10.45 -10.45
CA VAL A 84 -3.86 -9.70 -11.02
C VAL A 84 -3.75 -8.20 -10.73
N TYR A 85 -3.47 -7.80 -9.49
CA TYR A 85 -3.71 -6.42 -9.04
C TYR A 85 -2.46 -5.56 -8.90
N LEU A 86 -1.23 -6.10 -8.85
CA LEU A 86 -0.01 -5.31 -8.60
C LEU A 86 0.20 -4.20 -9.64
N LYS A 87 0.00 -4.51 -10.93
CA LYS A 87 0.13 -3.50 -11.98
C LYS A 87 -0.91 -2.39 -11.85
N ILE A 88 -2.15 -2.75 -11.52
CA ILE A 88 -3.26 -1.80 -11.31
C ILE A 88 -2.96 -0.86 -10.14
N VAL A 89 -2.45 -1.43 -9.04
CA VAL A 89 -2.02 -0.68 -7.85
C VAL A 89 -0.90 0.31 -8.19
N ASN A 90 0.12 -0.13 -8.94
CA ASN A 90 1.22 0.74 -9.34
C ASN A 90 0.74 1.89 -10.24
N ASP A 91 -0.09 1.58 -11.23
CA ASP A 91 -0.66 2.59 -12.14
C ASP A 91 -1.57 3.59 -11.41
N PHE A 92 -2.35 3.13 -10.43
CA PHE A 92 -3.19 4.02 -9.62
C PHE A 92 -2.36 4.86 -8.63
N THR A 93 -1.31 4.29 -8.05
CA THR A 93 -0.36 5.03 -7.20
C THR A 93 0.28 6.20 -7.95
N TYR A 94 0.66 5.99 -9.21
CA TYR A 94 1.11 7.07 -10.09
C TYR A 94 0.05 8.17 -10.22
N LYS A 95 -1.22 7.82 -10.44
CA LYS A 95 -2.30 8.81 -10.56
C LYS A 95 -2.45 9.63 -9.28
N ILE A 96 -2.42 8.99 -8.10
CA ILE A 96 -2.47 9.68 -6.81
C ILE A 96 -1.32 10.70 -6.70
N TRP A 97 -0.09 10.27 -6.98
CA TRP A 97 1.07 11.17 -6.94
C TRP A 97 0.94 12.36 -7.90
N ARG A 98 0.38 12.14 -9.10
CA ARG A 98 0.14 13.23 -10.06
C ARG A 98 -0.92 14.22 -9.57
N ILE A 99 -1.98 13.74 -8.92
CA ILE A 99 -3.00 14.58 -8.28
C ILE A 99 -2.35 15.40 -7.15
N ASP A 100 -1.48 14.76 -6.36
CA ASP A 100 -0.74 15.36 -5.25
C ASP A 100 0.42 16.26 -5.71
N LYS A 101 0.45 16.63 -6.99
CA LYS A 101 1.41 17.57 -7.59
C LYS A 101 2.87 17.08 -7.57
N MET A 102 3.09 15.77 -7.49
CA MET A 102 4.41 15.21 -7.76
C MET A 102 4.84 15.53 -9.21
N PRO A 103 6.07 16.03 -9.43
CA PRO A 103 6.59 16.24 -10.77
C PRO A 103 6.52 14.97 -11.61
N TRP A 104 6.05 15.09 -12.85
CA TRP A 104 5.74 13.91 -13.68
C TRP A 104 6.95 13.00 -13.94
N ILE A 105 8.15 13.59 -14.11
CA ILE A 105 9.41 12.85 -14.31
C ILE A 105 9.68 11.96 -13.10
N MET A 106 9.51 12.52 -11.90
CA MET A 106 9.71 11.83 -10.64
C MET A 106 8.68 10.73 -10.44
N ALA A 107 7.39 11.02 -10.66
CA ALA A 107 6.32 10.03 -10.54
C ALA A 107 6.52 8.86 -11.51
N LYS A 108 6.93 9.16 -12.76
CA LYS A 108 7.20 8.15 -13.79
C LYS A 108 8.42 7.29 -13.44
N TRP A 109 9.48 7.89 -12.91
CA TRP A 109 10.65 7.14 -12.42
C TRP A 109 10.29 6.23 -11.25
N ARG A 110 9.51 6.71 -10.28
CA ARG A 110 9.08 5.91 -9.12
C ARG A 110 8.24 4.71 -9.53
N VAL A 111 7.23 4.89 -10.40
CA VAL A 111 6.43 3.75 -10.84
C VAL A 111 7.23 2.74 -11.65
N ARG A 112 8.23 3.17 -12.42
CA ARG A 112 9.14 2.23 -13.10
C ARG A 112 9.93 1.39 -12.11
N ILE A 113 10.30 1.94 -10.96
CA ILE A 113 10.94 1.18 -9.88
C ILE A 113 9.93 0.20 -9.26
N LEU A 114 8.72 0.65 -8.92
CA LEU A 114 7.69 -0.22 -8.36
C LEU A 114 7.36 -1.41 -9.27
N ASN A 115 7.22 -1.18 -10.58
CA ASN A 115 6.96 -2.24 -11.55
C ASN A 115 8.10 -3.25 -11.70
N LYS A 116 9.32 -2.92 -11.25
CA LYS A 116 10.47 -3.84 -11.24
C LYS A 116 10.63 -4.55 -9.89
N LEU A 117 9.96 -4.07 -8.84
CA LEU A 117 10.12 -4.56 -7.47
C LEU A 117 8.81 -5.18 -6.99
N ASP A 118 8.58 -6.43 -7.39
CA ASP A 118 7.46 -7.24 -6.94
C ASP A 118 7.60 -7.71 -5.48
N PHE A 119 8.82 -7.56 -4.92
CA PHE A 119 9.20 -7.86 -3.54
C PHE A 119 8.19 -7.32 -2.51
N TYR A 120 7.70 -6.09 -2.67
CA TYR A 120 6.82 -5.47 -1.68
C TYR A 120 5.48 -6.20 -1.51
N ALA A 121 5.02 -6.91 -2.53
CA ALA A 121 3.77 -7.65 -2.54
C ALA A 121 3.94 -9.18 -2.37
N ASP A 122 5.18 -9.69 -2.30
CA ASP A 122 5.45 -11.13 -2.20
C ASP A 122 5.04 -11.71 -0.83
N PRO A 123 4.17 -12.75 -0.78
CA PRO A 123 3.78 -13.43 0.46
C PRO A 123 4.96 -13.90 1.33
N LYS A 124 6.14 -14.17 0.75
CA LYS A 124 7.37 -14.52 1.49
C LYS A 124 7.83 -13.40 2.43
N ASN A 125 7.45 -12.15 2.16
CA ASN A 125 7.77 -10.97 2.97
C ASN A 125 6.71 -10.66 4.04
N LYS A 126 5.95 -11.67 4.47
CA LYS A 126 5.05 -11.56 5.62
C LYS A 126 5.85 -11.37 6.91
N ALA A 127 5.38 -10.46 7.76
CA ALA A 127 6.07 -10.11 9.00
C ALA A 127 6.19 -11.33 9.95
N LYS A 128 7.40 -11.55 10.50
CA LYS A 128 7.68 -12.61 11.48
C LYS A 128 6.87 -12.38 12.77
N ILE A 129 6.34 -13.46 13.33
CA ILE A 129 5.63 -13.46 14.62
C ILE A 129 6.58 -14.00 15.68
N TYR A 130 6.76 -13.25 16.75
CA TYR A 130 7.58 -13.60 17.91
C TYR A 130 6.68 -14.01 19.08
N THR A 131 7.25 -14.75 20.05
CA THR A 131 6.55 -15.17 21.26
C THR A 131 7.34 -14.69 22.47
N ALA A 132 6.68 -13.93 23.35
CA ALA A 132 7.24 -13.55 24.65
C ALA A 132 7.31 -14.78 25.58
N PRO A 133 8.30 -14.85 26.48
CA PRO A 133 8.43 -15.94 27.46
C PRO A 133 7.17 -16.13 28.31
#